data_AF-A0A9W6EZ11-F1
#
_entry.id   AF-A0A9W6EZ11-F1
#
_cell.length_a   1.000
_cell.length_b   1.000
_cell.length_c   1.000
_cell.angle_alpha   90.00
_cell.angle_beta   90.00
_cell.angle_gamma   90.00
#
_symmetry.space_group_name_H-M   'P 1'
#
loop_
_entity.id
_entity.type
_entity.pdbx_description
1 polymer ?
#
loop_
_entity_poly.entity_id
_entity_poly.type
_entity_poly.pdbx_seq_one_letter_code
_entity_poly.pdbx_strand_id
1 'polypeptide(L)'
;MSSIGDKICWICHDGSTDLEPLEQPCPCPRYVHRGCLGRWQLQCAGRSEECTCRFCGNALPGLGETLTPAHLRQTEAAAFMAVTYNGESHKVPVRPGIEGVAEFRARVKCLFGMPYDADFNVSFFCMAPTTGEVMTFRGMQCFNAAATCAGISAARRAVGETEITASPQQALPAGGGGVQEGGRTGNLLQRLRRIIRMKRRQEP
;
A
#
# COMPACT_ATOMS: atom_id res chain seq x y z
N MET A 1 -0.07 -25.99 38.36
CA MET A 1 -0.95 -26.06 37.17
C MET A 1 -0.29 -25.21 36.11
N SER A 2 0.39 -25.86 35.18
CA SER A 2 1.33 -25.21 34.25
C SER A 2 0.60 -24.24 33.33
N SER A 3 1.11 -23.00 33.28
CA SER A 3 0.69 -21.94 32.38
C SER A 3 0.75 -22.42 30.93
N ILE A 4 -0.41 -22.69 30.34
CA ILE A 4 -0.56 -22.74 28.88
C ILE A 4 -0.35 -21.30 28.44
N GLY A 5 0.87 -20.97 28.00
CA GLY A 5 1.20 -19.62 27.53
C GLY A 5 0.20 -19.24 26.45
N ASP A 6 -0.59 -18.20 26.73
CA ASP A 6 -1.62 -17.72 25.81
C ASP A 6 -0.97 -17.47 24.44
N LYS A 7 -1.53 -18.08 23.40
CA LYS A 7 -1.11 -17.80 22.03
C LYS A 7 -1.40 -16.32 21.79
N ILE A 8 -0.35 -15.53 21.61
CA ILE A 8 -0.44 -14.10 21.32
C ILE A 8 0.13 -13.81 19.92
N CYS A 9 -0.39 -12.76 19.31
CA CYS A 9 0.13 -12.22 18.06
C CYS A 9 1.54 -11.64 18.29
N TRP A 10 2.53 -12.08 17.52
CA TRP A 10 3.90 -11.55 17.66
C TRP A 10 4.06 -10.10 17.17
N ILE A 11 3.03 -9.51 16.54
CA ILE A 11 3.06 -8.13 16.03
C ILE A 11 2.39 -7.16 17.01
N CYS A 12 1.15 -7.45 17.45
CA CYS A 12 0.40 -6.55 18.34
C CYS A 12 0.36 -7.01 19.80
N HIS A 13 0.83 -8.23 20.09
CA HIS A 13 0.81 -8.87 21.41
C HIS A 13 -0.58 -9.19 21.98
N ASP A 14 -1.64 -9.03 21.19
CA ASP A 14 -3.01 -9.44 21.57
C ASP A 14 -3.27 -10.93 21.32
N GLY A 15 -4.25 -11.48 22.04
CA GLY A 15 -4.73 -12.85 21.87
C GLY A 15 -5.59 -13.08 20.63
N SER A 16 -6.06 -14.31 20.46
CA SER A 16 -7.02 -14.70 19.41
C SER A 16 -8.43 -14.21 19.75
N THR A 17 -9.19 -13.77 18.75
CA THR A 17 -10.64 -13.52 18.86
C THR A 17 -11.39 -14.30 17.78
N ASP A 18 -12.72 -14.42 17.87
CA ASP A 18 -13.52 -15.11 16.85
C ASP A 18 -13.47 -14.40 15.48
N LEU A 19 -13.31 -13.08 15.48
CA LEU A 19 -13.23 -12.27 14.25
C LEU A 19 -11.81 -12.23 13.67
N GLU A 20 -10.79 -12.20 14.52
CA GLU A 20 -9.38 -12.19 14.15
C GLU A 20 -8.68 -13.38 14.83
N PRO A 21 -8.77 -14.58 14.23
CA PRO A 21 -8.07 -15.75 14.74
C PRO A 21 -6.56 -15.63 14.52
N LEU A 22 -5.79 -16.25 15.40
CA LEU A 22 -4.35 -16.40 15.23
C LEU A 22 -4.02 -17.54 14.26
N GLU A 23 -3.18 -17.25 13.26
CA GLU A 23 -2.67 -18.23 12.30
C GLU A 23 -1.15 -18.44 12.44
N GLN A 24 -0.68 -19.57 11.94
CA GLN A 24 0.75 -19.87 11.76
C GLN A 24 1.04 -19.92 10.26
N PRO A 25 1.48 -18.82 9.63
CA PRO A 25 1.69 -18.76 8.18
C PRO A 25 2.90 -19.59 7.71
N CYS A 26 3.71 -20.09 8.64
CA CYS A 26 4.85 -20.96 8.38
C CYS A 26 5.15 -21.85 9.61
N PRO A 27 6.06 -22.82 9.52
CA PRO A 27 6.41 -23.72 10.63
C PRO A 27 7.09 -23.08 11.85
N CYS A 28 7.38 -21.77 11.81
CA CYS A 28 7.96 -21.09 12.97
C CYS A 28 6.97 -21.10 14.15
N PRO A 29 7.46 -21.18 15.40
CA PRO A 29 6.62 -21.23 16.59
C PRO A 29 6.07 -19.83 16.96
N ARG A 30 5.45 -19.13 16.00
CA ARG A 30 4.90 -17.78 16.18
C ARG A 30 3.50 -17.70 15.58
N TYR A 31 2.60 -17.07 16.34
CA TYR A 31 1.21 -16.84 15.96
C TYR A 31 1.01 -15.38 15.56
N VAL A 32 0.18 -15.13 14.55
CA VAL A 32 -0.08 -13.78 14.04
C VAL A 32 -1.53 -13.65 13.60
N HIS A 33 -2.13 -12.47 13.77
CA HIS A 33 -3.39 -12.20 13.07
C HIS A 33 -3.11 -11.98 11.59
N ARG A 34 -4.03 -12.43 10.73
CA ARG A 34 -3.91 -12.27 9.28
C ARG A 34 -3.74 -10.80 8.87
N GLY A 35 -4.53 -9.90 9.46
CA GLY A 35 -4.43 -8.47 9.21
C GLY A 35 -3.12 -7.85 9.71
N CYS A 36 -2.61 -8.31 10.86
CA CYS A 36 -1.30 -7.89 11.38
C CYS A 36 -0.17 -8.31 10.43
N LEU A 37 -0.21 -9.55 9.92
CA LEU A 37 0.75 -10.04 8.95
C LEU A 37 0.73 -9.17 7.68
N GLY A 38 -0.45 -8.88 7.13
CA GLY A 38 -0.58 -8.02 5.94
C GLY A 38 0.01 -6.62 6.13
N ARG A 39 -0.20 -5.99 7.29
CA ARG A 39 0.40 -4.68 7.60
C ARG A 39 1.92 -4.74 7.67
N TRP A 40 2.47 -5.77 8.31
CA TRP A 40 3.92 -5.96 8.39
C TRP A 40 4.53 -6.26 7.01
N GLN A 41 3.88 -7.09 6.19
CA GLN A 41 4.30 -7.35 4.81
C GLN A 41 4.30 -6.06 3.98
N LEU A 42 3.31 -5.19 4.17
CA LEU A 42 3.24 -3.88 3.50
C LEU A 42 4.39 -2.96 3.90
N GLN A 43 4.79 -2.95 5.18
CA GLN A 43 6.01 -2.25 5.64
C GLN A 43 7.30 -2.87 5.07
N CYS A 44 7.22 -4.13 4.64
CA CYS A 44 8.28 -4.87 3.98
C CYS A 44 8.26 -4.79 2.45
N ALA A 45 7.38 -3.97 1.86
CA ALA A 45 7.25 -3.83 0.43
C ALA A 45 8.60 -3.69 -0.30
N GLY A 46 8.85 -4.58 -1.26
CA GLY A 46 10.08 -4.61 -2.05
C GLY A 46 11.26 -5.31 -1.39
N ARG A 47 11.07 -5.94 -0.22
CA ARG A 47 12.06 -6.81 0.44
C ARG A 47 11.59 -8.27 0.41
N SER A 48 12.51 -9.21 0.60
CA SER A 48 12.19 -10.64 0.69
C SER A 48 11.12 -10.93 1.76
N GLU A 49 11.15 -10.20 2.86
CA GLU A 49 10.24 -10.33 4.00
C GLU A 49 8.78 -10.04 3.65
N GLU A 50 8.50 -9.37 2.52
CA GLU A 50 7.14 -9.20 2.01
C GLU A 50 6.48 -10.56 1.72
N CYS A 51 7.24 -11.53 1.21
CA CYS A 51 6.72 -12.81 0.74
C CYS A 51 7.39 -14.05 1.36
N THR A 52 8.40 -13.87 2.20
CA THR A 52 9.14 -14.98 2.83
C THR A 52 9.39 -14.74 4.31
N CYS A 53 9.36 -15.81 5.10
CA CYS A 53 9.67 -15.75 6.51
C CYS A 53 11.16 -15.47 6.72
N ARG A 54 11.51 -14.41 7.45
CA ARG A 54 12.92 -14.07 7.77
C ARG A 54 13.64 -15.15 8.59
N PHE A 55 12.91 -16.03 9.28
CA PHE A 55 13.50 -17.06 10.14
C PHE A 55 13.70 -18.39 9.43
N CYS A 56 12.65 -18.94 8.79
CA CYS A 56 12.72 -20.24 8.14
C CYS A 56 12.82 -20.18 6.62
N GLY A 57 12.70 -19.00 5.99
CA GLY A 57 12.75 -18.84 4.54
C GLY A 57 11.49 -19.29 3.78
N ASN A 58 10.53 -19.95 4.44
CA ASN A 58 9.31 -20.40 3.77
C ASN A 58 8.48 -19.24 3.22
N ALA A 59 7.78 -19.50 2.11
CA ALA A 59 6.82 -18.57 1.54
C ALA A 59 5.72 -18.22 2.55
N LEU A 60 5.42 -16.93 2.65
CA LEU A 60 4.27 -16.40 3.38
C LEU A 60 3.09 -16.24 2.42
N PRO A 61 1.85 -16.17 2.93
CA PRO A 61 0.68 -15.85 2.12
C PRO A 61 0.87 -14.54 1.35
N GLY A 62 0.31 -14.46 0.14
CA GLY A 62 0.45 -13.27 -0.71
C GLY A 62 -0.15 -12.03 -0.07
N LEU A 63 0.43 -10.86 -0.34
CA LEU A 63 -0.01 -9.58 0.23
C LEU A 63 -1.50 -9.28 -0.05
N GLY A 64 -2.01 -9.68 -1.22
CA GLY A 64 -3.44 -9.55 -1.54
C GLY A 64 -4.33 -10.40 -0.63
N GLU A 65 -3.86 -11.57 -0.20
CA GLU A 65 -4.62 -12.48 0.64
C GLU A 65 -4.66 -12.05 2.11
N THR A 66 -3.61 -11.36 2.57
CA THR A 66 -3.46 -10.91 3.97
C THR A 66 -4.04 -9.52 4.20
N LEU A 67 -3.97 -8.62 3.20
CA LEU A 67 -4.52 -7.28 3.31
C LEU A 67 -5.97 -7.12 2.87
N THR A 68 -6.50 -8.00 2.00
CA THR A 68 -7.87 -7.84 1.48
C THR A 68 -8.90 -8.35 2.50
N PRO A 69 -9.75 -7.46 3.05
CA PRO A 69 -10.87 -7.86 3.90
C PRO A 69 -11.74 -8.91 3.22
N ALA A 70 -12.28 -9.86 4.00
CA ALA A 70 -13.00 -11.02 3.46
C ALA A 70 -14.15 -10.63 2.51
N HIS A 71 -14.91 -9.60 2.85
CA HIS A 71 -16.05 -9.12 2.06
C HIS A 71 -15.67 -8.44 0.75
N LEU A 72 -14.42 -8.02 0.57
CA LEU A 72 -13.93 -7.40 -0.67
C LEU A 72 -13.26 -8.40 -1.63
N ARG A 73 -13.02 -9.65 -1.20
CA ARG A 73 -12.25 -10.63 -1.99
C ARG A 73 -12.92 -11.03 -3.29
N GLN A 74 -14.25 -10.97 -3.35
CA GLN A 74 -15.04 -11.32 -4.54
C GLN A 74 -15.37 -10.10 -5.42
N THR A 75 -14.91 -8.91 -5.04
CA THR A 75 -15.20 -7.69 -5.78
C THR A 75 -14.18 -7.46 -6.87
N GLU A 76 -14.60 -7.65 -8.12
CA GLU A 76 -13.78 -7.31 -9.28
C GLU A 76 -13.90 -5.81 -9.58
N ALA A 77 -12.80 -5.08 -9.38
CA ALA A 77 -12.73 -3.66 -9.69
C ALA A 77 -11.40 -3.30 -10.35
N ALA A 78 -11.46 -2.64 -11.50
CA ALA A 78 -10.27 -2.17 -12.19
C ALA A 78 -9.50 -1.14 -11.34
N ALA A 79 -8.24 -1.43 -11.04
CA ALA A 79 -7.37 -0.56 -10.27
C ALA A 79 -6.57 0.37 -11.20
N PHE A 80 -6.40 1.62 -10.77
CA PHE A 80 -5.63 2.63 -11.49
C PHE A 80 -4.69 3.40 -10.56
N MET A 81 -3.56 3.86 -11.09
CA MET A 81 -2.64 4.80 -10.43
C MET A 81 -2.52 6.08 -11.25
N ALA A 82 -2.32 7.21 -10.56
CA ALA A 82 -2.01 8.47 -11.21
C ALA A 82 -0.48 8.62 -11.30
N VAL A 83 0.06 8.53 -12.50
CA VAL A 83 1.49 8.64 -12.74
C VAL A 83 1.80 10.08 -13.09
N THR A 84 2.69 10.75 -12.36
CA THR A 84 3.04 12.15 -12.61
C THR A 84 4.52 12.30 -12.90
N TYR A 85 4.84 12.91 -14.04
CA TYR A 85 6.20 13.19 -14.47
C TYR A 85 6.25 14.51 -15.24
N ASN A 86 7.22 15.39 -14.93
CA ASN A 86 7.37 16.71 -15.55
C ASN A 86 6.09 17.58 -15.59
N GLY A 87 5.25 17.49 -14.56
CA GLY A 87 3.99 18.24 -14.47
C GLY A 87 2.82 17.62 -15.26
N GLU A 88 3.09 16.60 -16.08
CA GLU A 88 2.08 15.83 -16.79
C GLU A 88 1.62 14.65 -15.91
N SER A 89 0.32 14.32 -15.95
CA SER A 89 -0.25 13.25 -15.14
C SER A 89 -1.18 12.35 -15.95
N HIS A 90 -0.94 11.04 -15.91
CA HIS A 90 -1.72 10.02 -16.61
C HIS A 90 -2.32 9.01 -15.66
N LYS A 91 -3.54 8.55 -15.95
CA LYS A 91 -4.20 7.47 -15.20
C LYS A 91 -3.87 6.13 -15.87
N VAL A 92 -3.12 5.30 -15.17
CA VAL A 92 -2.60 4.03 -15.71
C VAL A 92 -3.28 2.85 -15.00
N PRO A 93 -3.87 1.88 -15.72
CA PRO A 93 -4.39 0.66 -15.11
C PRO A 93 -3.25 -0.16 -14.51
N VAL A 94 -3.50 -0.81 -13.38
CA VAL A 94 -2.50 -1.60 -12.66
C VAL A 94 -3.07 -2.94 -12.22
N ARG A 95 -2.24 -3.97 -12.29
CA ARG A 95 -2.51 -5.32 -11.79
C ARG A 95 -1.25 -5.83 -11.08
N PRO A 96 -1.35 -6.47 -9.90
CA PRO A 96 -0.19 -7.11 -9.28
C PRO A 96 0.38 -8.24 -10.15
N GLY A 97 1.65 -8.58 -9.94
CA GLY A 97 2.33 -9.68 -10.62
C GLY A 97 3.30 -9.23 -11.71
N ILE A 98 4.11 -10.18 -12.21
CA ILE A 98 5.22 -9.90 -13.13
C ILE A 98 4.75 -9.26 -14.45
N GLU A 99 3.62 -9.73 -14.99
CA GLU A 99 3.01 -9.18 -16.19
C GLU A 99 2.55 -7.73 -15.97
N GLY A 100 1.89 -7.47 -14.85
CA GLY A 100 1.42 -6.13 -14.51
C GLY A 100 2.57 -5.13 -14.30
N VAL A 101 3.71 -5.57 -13.76
CA VAL A 101 4.94 -4.76 -13.68
C VAL A 101 5.43 -4.41 -15.09
N ALA A 102 5.51 -5.39 -15.99
CA ALA A 102 6.00 -5.21 -17.35
C ALA A 102 5.08 -4.26 -18.15
N GLU A 103 3.77 -4.47 -18.08
CA GLU A 103 2.75 -3.63 -18.69
C GLU A 103 2.81 -2.19 -18.16
N PHE A 104 2.92 -2.03 -16.84
CA PHE A 104 3.05 -0.71 -16.22
C PHE A 104 4.30 0.01 -16.70
N ARG A 105 5.47 -0.66 -16.71
CA ARG A 105 6.72 -0.07 -17.19
C ARG A 105 6.62 0.36 -18.65
N ALA A 106 6.14 -0.52 -19.53
CA ALA A 106 5.98 -0.22 -20.95
C ALA A 106 5.02 0.95 -21.18
N ARG A 107 3.88 0.95 -20.47
CA ARG A 107 2.87 2.01 -20.58
C ARG A 107 3.39 3.36 -20.13
N VAL A 108 4.09 3.41 -18.99
CA VAL A 108 4.72 4.64 -18.49
C VAL A 108 5.72 5.19 -19.50
N LYS A 109 6.61 4.34 -20.02
CA LYS A 109 7.61 4.77 -21.01
C LYS A 109 6.94 5.37 -22.25
N CYS A 110 5.92 4.70 -22.76
CA CYS A 110 5.15 5.16 -23.91
C CYS A 110 4.45 6.51 -23.64
N LEU A 111 3.76 6.64 -22.50
CA LEU A 111 3.00 7.85 -22.17
C LEU A 111 3.85 9.10 -22.00
N PHE A 112 5.07 8.95 -21.48
CA PHE A 112 5.98 10.07 -21.23
C PHE A 112 7.11 10.20 -22.27
N GLY A 113 7.03 9.47 -23.40
CA GLY A 113 8.03 9.51 -24.47
C GLY A 113 9.44 9.13 -24.00
N MET A 114 9.56 8.21 -23.04
CA MET A 114 10.86 7.74 -22.55
C MET A 114 11.45 6.70 -23.50
N PRO A 115 12.78 6.69 -23.70
CA PRO A 115 13.46 5.64 -24.45
C PRO A 115 13.16 4.24 -23.90
N TYR A 116 13.15 3.23 -24.78
CA TYR A 116 12.82 1.85 -24.39
C TYR A 116 13.84 1.27 -23.40
N ASP A 117 15.10 1.63 -23.53
CA ASP A 117 16.23 1.23 -22.69
C ASP A 117 16.39 2.08 -21.42
N ALA A 118 15.78 3.26 -21.36
CA ALA A 118 15.90 4.14 -20.20
C ALA A 118 15.28 3.52 -18.94
N ASP A 119 16.01 3.53 -17.83
CA ASP A 119 15.47 3.23 -16.52
C ASP A 119 14.90 4.48 -15.84
N PHE A 120 13.88 4.26 -15.00
CA PHE A 120 13.26 5.33 -14.24
C PHE A 120 12.98 4.87 -12.80
N ASN A 121 13.17 5.80 -11.86
CA ASN A 121 12.83 5.58 -10.47
C ASN A 121 11.41 6.06 -10.20
N VAL A 122 10.65 5.25 -9.47
CA VAL A 122 9.28 5.54 -9.05
C VAL A 122 9.21 5.70 -7.54
N SER A 123 8.36 6.62 -7.08
CA SER A 123 7.91 6.65 -5.69
C SER A 123 6.41 6.50 -5.69
N PHE A 124 5.89 5.42 -5.12
CA PHE A 124 4.47 5.16 -4.98
C PHE A 124 3.94 5.79 -3.69
N PHE A 125 2.80 6.47 -3.77
CA PHE A 125 2.11 7.01 -2.61
C PHE A 125 0.77 6.30 -2.51
N CYS A 126 0.53 5.59 -1.41
CA CYS A 126 -0.65 4.75 -1.22
C CYS A 126 -1.24 4.96 0.16
N MET A 127 -2.54 4.80 0.27
CA MET A 127 -3.22 4.73 1.57
C MET A 127 -3.21 3.29 2.05
N ALA A 128 -2.74 3.04 3.28
CA ALA A 128 -2.77 1.74 3.90
C ALA A 128 -4.24 1.27 4.05
N PRO A 129 -4.62 0.10 3.51
CA PRO A 129 -6.02 -0.33 3.53
C PRO A 129 -6.62 -0.47 4.93
N THR A 130 -5.80 -0.76 5.94
CA THR A 130 -6.25 -1.02 7.30
C THR A 130 -6.22 0.22 8.20
N THR A 131 -5.22 1.10 8.05
CA THR A 131 -5.03 2.25 8.96
C THR A 131 -5.44 3.59 8.35
N GLY A 132 -5.58 3.67 7.03
CA GLY A 132 -5.80 4.95 6.33
C GLY A 132 -4.54 5.82 6.23
N GLU A 133 -3.40 5.39 6.78
CA GLU A 133 -2.15 6.14 6.74
C GLU A 133 -1.57 6.22 5.33
N VAL A 134 -0.99 7.37 4.98
CA VAL A 134 -0.31 7.55 3.70
C VAL A 134 1.09 6.98 3.80
N MET A 135 1.36 5.95 3.00
CA MET A 135 2.65 5.30 2.87
C MET A 135 3.36 5.75 1.59
N THR A 136 4.69 5.84 1.66
CA THR A 136 5.55 6.11 0.50
C THR A 136 6.47 4.92 0.26
N PHE A 137 6.37 4.29 -0.91
CA PHE A 137 7.26 3.22 -1.34
C PHE A 137 8.20 3.73 -2.44
N ARG A 138 9.46 3.30 -2.45
CA ARG A 138 10.46 3.78 -3.41
C ARG A 138 11.02 2.62 -4.22
N GLY A 139 11.06 2.80 -5.53
CA GLY A 139 11.58 1.84 -6.49
C GLY A 139 10.51 0.87 -7.00
N MET A 140 10.78 0.29 -8.17
CA MET A 140 9.84 -0.56 -8.90
C MET A 140 9.52 -1.87 -8.18
N GLN A 141 10.42 -2.34 -7.31
CA GLN A 141 10.23 -3.54 -6.50
C GLN A 141 9.01 -3.45 -5.57
N CYS A 142 8.55 -2.24 -5.23
CA CYS A 142 7.36 -2.02 -4.41
C CYS A 142 6.06 -1.96 -5.23
N PHE A 143 6.11 -2.19 -6.56
CA PHE A 143 4.94 -2.08 -7.43
C PHE A 143 3.78 -2.99 -6.99
N ASN A 144 4.07 -4.24 -6.66
CA ASN A 144 3.02 -5.20 -6.26
C ASN A 144 2.27 -4.72 -5.01
N ALA A 145 2.99 -4.21 -4.01
CA ALA A 145 2.39 -3.61 -2.83
C ALA A 145 1.47 -2.43 -3.18
N ALA A 146 1.96 -1.50 -4.00
CA ALA A 146 1.18 -0.35 -4.43
C ALA A 146 -0.07 -0.77 -5.25
N ALA A 147 0.07 -1.76 -6.15
CA ALA A 147 -1.01 -2.28 -6.97
C ALA A 147 -2.07 -2.99 -6.13
N THR A 148 -1.66 -3.75 -5.12
CA THR A 148 -2.57 -4.38 -4.15
C THR A 148 -3.36 -3.32 -3.37
N CYS A 149 -2.70 -2.27 -2.84
CA CYS A 149 -3.41 -1.16 -2.20
C CYS A 149 -4.39 -0.48 -3.17
N ALA A 150 -3.97 -0.25 -4.40
CA ALA A 150 -4.81 0.36 -5.43
C ALA A 150 -6.05 -0.48 -5.74
N GLY A 151 -5.91 -1.81 -5.75
CA GLY A 151 -6.95 -2.82 -5.93
C GLY A 151 -7.94 -2.87 -4.78
N ILE A 152 -7.47 -2.97 -3.53
CA ILE A 152 -8.36 -2.99 -2.35
C ILE A 152 -9.19 -1.71 -2.28
N SER A 153 -8.56 -0.55 -2.50
CA SER A 153 -9.28 0.71 -2.58
C SER A 153 -10.21 0.80 -3.79
N ALA A 154 -9.97 0.07 -4.88
CA ALA A 154 -10.92 0.00 -6.00
C ALA A 154 -12.13 -0.87 -5.65
N ALA A 155 -11.91 -2.01 -5.01
CA ALA A 155 -12.96 -2.88 -4.50
C ALA A 155 -13.87 -2.15 -3.50
N ARG A 156 -13.29 -1.40 -2.54
CA ARG A 156 -14.07 -0.56 -1.60
C ARG A 156 -15.01 0.40 -2.30
N ARG A 157 -14.52 1.10 -3.33
CA ARG A 157 -15.36 2.03 -4.10
C ARG A 157 -16.47 1.32 -4.86
N ALA A 158 -16.23 0.11 -5.36
CA ALA A 158 -17.23 -0.67 -6.08
C ALA A 158 -18.37 -1.14 -5.17
N VAL A 159 -18.10 -1.43 -3.89
CA VAL A 159 -19.14 -1.80 -2.90
C VAL A 159 -19.76 -0.59 -2.18
N GLY A 160 -19.37 0.64 -2.52
CA GLY A 160 -19.89 1.86 -1.90
C GLY A 160 -19.30 2.20 -0.53
N GLU A 161 -18.19 1.57 -0.14
CA GLU A 161 -17.49 1.92 1.09
C GLU A 161 -16.75 3.26 0.95
N THR A 162 -16.91 4.13 1.95
CA THR A 162 -16.15 5.37 2.04
C THR A 162 -14.72 5.03 2.47
N GLU A 163 -13.71 5.57 1.77
CA GLU A 163 -12.30 5.33 2.12
C GLU A 163 -12.02 5.79 3.56
N ILE A 164 -11.22 5.02 4.32
CA ILE A 164 -10.79 5.37 5.68
C ILE A 164 -9.98 6.66 5.60
N THR A 165 -10.59 7.80 5.94
CA THR A 165 -9.89 9.08 6.00
C THR A 165 -8.91 9.06 7.17
N ALA A 166 -7.62 9.28 6.91
CA ALA A 166 -6.65 9.54 7.96
C ALA A 166 -7.12 10.71 8.84
N SER A 167 -7.18 10.51 10.16
CA SER A 167 -7.37 11.61 11.10
C SER A 167 -6.19 12.57 11.00
N PRO A 168 -6.41 13.89 10.88
CA PRO A 168 -5.34 14.87 10.86
C PRO A 168 -4.86 15.11 12.28
N GLN A 169 -4.00 14.24 12.82
CA GLN A 169 -3.28 14.52 14.07
C GLN A 169 -1.80 14.26 13.91
N GLN A 170 -1.09 15.29 13.42
CA GLN A 170 0.18 15.80 13.94
C GLN A 170 0.63 16.97 13.06
N ALA A 171 0.15 18.17 13.37
CA ALA A 171 0.77 19.42 12.96
C ALA A 171 1.51 19.99 14.18
N LEU A 172 2.81 20.26 14.01
CA LEU A 172 3.68 20.97 14.95
C LEU A 172 3.18 22.42 15.20
N PRO A 173 3.50 23.03 16.35
CA PRO A 173 3.04 24.38 16.65
C PRO A 173 3.99 25.44 16.05
N ALA A 174 3.44 26.42 15.34
CA ALA A 174 4.06 27.73 15.16
C ALA A 174 2.94 28.78 15.08
N GLY A 175 2.99 29.73 16.00
CA GLY A 175 1.92 30.66 16.30
C GLY A 175 1.76 31.85 15.33
N GLY A 176 0.83 32.72 15.71
CA GLY A 176 0.78 34.12 15.28
C GLY A 176 -0.25 34.45 14.20
N GLY A 177 -1.47 34.83 14.65
CA GLY A 177 -2.19 36.04 14.23
C GLY A 177 -2.61 36.26 12.77
N GLY A 178 -3.94 36.37 12.56
CA GLY A 178 -4.51 37.52 11.84
C GLY A 178 -5.18 37.32 10.47
N VAL A 179 -6.51 37.56 10.47
CA VAL A 179 -7.34 38.22 9.43
C VAL A 179 -7.86 37.39 8.23
N GLN A 180 -9.05 37.80 7.78
CA GLN A 180 -10.14 37.15 7.05
C GLN A 180 -9.95 36.98 5.53
N GLU A 181 -10.94 36.24 4.98
CA GLU A 181 -11.55 36.30 3.64
C GLU A 181 -11.08 35.36 2.53
N GLY A 182 -12.04 34.55 2.06
CA GLY A 182 -12.31 34.42 0.63
C GLY A 182 -11.66 33.25 -0.12
N GLY A 183 -12.40 32.15 -0.26
CA GLY A 183 -12.43 31.41 -1.53
C GLY A 183 -11.71 30.07 -1.59
N ARG A 184 -12.47 29.06 -2.04
CA ARG A 184 -12.00 27.83 -2.73
C ARG A 184 -11.07 26.90 -1.94
N THR A 185 -11.50 26.45 -0.77
CA THR A 185 -10.98 25.20 -0.16
C THR A 185 -11.75 23.98 -0.68
N GLY A 186 -11.86 23.87 -2.01
CA GLY A 186 -12.29 22.65 -2.67
C GLY A 186 -11.07 21.80 -3.04
N ASN A 187 -10.87 20.68 -2.35
CA ASN A 187 -10.15 19.50 -2.87
C ASN A 187 -8.62 19.56 -3.04
N LEU A 188 -7.86 19.88 -1.98
CA LEU A 188 -6.45 19.45 -1.91
C LEU A 188 -6.33 17.98 -1.43
N LEU A 189 -7.24 17.51 -0.57
CA LEU A 189 -7.25 16.13 -0.06
C LEU A 189 -7.79 15.10 -1.07
N GLN A 190 -8.70 15.49 -1.98
CA GLN A 190 -9.04 14.63 -3.14
C GLN A 190 -7.94 14.58 -4.20
N ARG A 191 -6.95 15.50 -4.15
CA ARG A 191 -5.81 15.57 -5.08
C ARG A 191 -4.57 14.79 -4.62
N LEU A 192 -4.55 14.28 -3.39
CA LEU A 192 -3.53 13.34 -2.89
C LEU A 192 -3.74 11.89 -3.41
N ARG A 193 -4.57 11.72 -4.44
CA ARG A 193 -4.83 10.42 -5.06
C ARG A 193 -3.59 9.93 -5.78
N ARG A 194 -2.86 9.05 -5.10
CA ARG A 194 -1.93 8.06 -5.69
C ARG A 194 -0.94 8.68 -6.68
N ILE A 195 -0.31 9.77 -6.27
CA ILE A 195 0.73 10.41 -7.08
C ILE A 195 1.90 9.44 -7.12
N ILE A 196 2.38 9.07 -8.30
CA ILE A 196 3.74 8.53 -8.43
C ILE A 196 4.64 9.70 -8.80
N ARG A 197 5.63 10.03 -7.97
CA ARG A 197 6.67 11.00 -8.34
C ARG A 197 7.87 10.25 -8.91
N MET A 198 8.18 10.51 -10.17
CA MET A 198 9.39 10.03 -10.81
C MET A 198 10.51 11.06 -10.70
N LYS A 199 11.71 10.62 -10.33
CA LYS A 199 12.94 11.42 -10.46
C LYS A 199 13.82 10.76 -11.51
N ARG A 200 14.30 11.54 -12.47
CA ARG A 200 15.32 11.10 -13.44
C ARG A 200 16.62 10.85 -12.67
N ARG A 201 17.32 9.75 -12.94
CA ARG A 201 18.69 9.54 -12.46
C ARG A 201 19.57 10.56 -13.20
N GLN A 202 20.26 11.44 -12.49
CA GLN A 202 21.41 12.13 -13.07
C GLN A 202 22.56 11.12 -13.02
N GLU A 203 23.12 10.78 -14.18
CA GLU A 203 24.40 10.09 -14.25
C GLU A 203 25.53 11.07 -13.82
N PRO A 204 26.60 10.56 -13.20
CA PRO A 204 27.75 11.38 -12.77
C PRO A 204 28.54 11.95 -13.95
#